data_AF-A0A537PQG3-F1
#
_entry.id   AF-A0A537PQG3-F1
#
_cell.length_a   1.000
_cell.length_b   1.000
_cell.length_c   1.000
_cell.angle_alpha   90.00
_cell.angle_beta   90.00
_cell.angle_gamma   90.00
#
_symmetry.space_group_name_H-M   'P 1'
#
loop_
_entity.id
_entity.type
_entity.pdbx_description
1 polymer ?
#
loop_
_entity_poly.entity_id
_entity_poly.type
_entity_poly.pdbx_seq_one_letter_code
_entity_poly.pdbx_strand_id
1 'polypeptide(L)'
;MAAAYASCDCSGILRGAYRRSVSKTSRDRVSSTTDQRRETSAVVARRSGQSDRPGARAGRPRRGFLMLERLRPRFVEVRRLANGSLGFYFRIPTYYRKLGCEIANEPLGINYEAACGQEGKGGRAATLNALFDEWNGQRRGEAIDQAKIARYGTIDWLFRQYKTEKAYTEKVSERSRPDYERIMQLICDTVGKSGRRIGERQIREVTPRAADKIYDKIINGPNGLRLRQGEKVVGLCRKVWRIMRRLHPDLFDKKHPNPWDDFTLKSRTKSKKHAVTREEVYKFAWGCINESRPEPAAVAVICFEWLQRPENVVAGLLTWPDYRSKKWPHAVRIEHHKNKALVWHPLEESVDGDIIKFYAEAEDVLSHLPKLGIPMIMRRIERGECNGKAKVWSYPGMEKVVQQMRKKIEGVSGLFTLDACRHGGMTELEEAELTDGQGRALSGHKTSQAYRGYAKETMQRALAATRKRHAHLLAQKQLDDQNDGTSSVRDEAKLDNATRHTSPISKAGGSQT
;
A
#
# COMPACT_ATOMS: atom_id res chain seq x y z
N MET A 1 -22.11 37.71 16.17
CA MET A 1 -20.73 37.15 16.22
C MET A 1 -20.78 35.68 15.82
N ALA A 2 -20.75 35.43 14.51
CA ALA A 2 -20.83 34.09 13.92
C ALA A 2 -19.44 33.70 13.40
N ALA A 3 -18.92 32.54 13.82
CA ALA A 3 -17.66 31.99 13.33
C ALA A 3 -17.94 30.89 12.31
N ALA A 4 -17.54 31.14 11.06
CA ALA A 4 -17.66 30.24 9.93
C ALA A 4 -16.65 29.07 10.05
N TYR A 5 -17.16 27.84 10.00
CA TYR A 5 -16.37 26.62 9.91
C TYR A 5 -16.07 26.30 8.44
N ALA A 6 -14.80 26.44 8.03
CA ALA A 6 -14.32 26.03 6.72
C ALA A 6 -13.80 24.58 6.76
N SER A 7 -14.51 23.65 6.14
CA SER A 7 -14.06 22.27 5.91
C SER A 7 -13.10 22.21 4.73
N CYS A 8 -11.82 21.94 4.98
CA CYS A 8 -10.83 21.75 3.91
C CYS A 8 -10.64 20.24 3.65
N ASP A 9 -11.36 19.75 2.64
CA ASP A 9 -11.33 18.37 2.16
C ASP A 9 -10.39 18.29 0.95
N CYS A 10 -9.15 17.85 1.16
CA CYS A 10 -8.11 17.82 0.12
C CYS A 10 -7.92 16.39 -0.41
N SER A 11 -8.86 15.96 -1.27
CA SER A 11 -8.72 14.79 -2.13
C SER A 11 -9.14 15.15 -3.55
N GLY A 12 -8.23 15.71 -4.36
CA GLY A 12 -8.54 15.97 -5.76
C GLY A 12 -7.58 16.90 -6.50
N ILE A 13 -6.81 16.30 -7.42
CA ILE A 13 -6.46 16.88 -8.73
C ILE A 13 -5.48 18.07 -8.74
N LEU A 14 -4.20 17.77 -8.99
CA LEU A 14 -3.33 18.63 -9.80
C LEU A 14 -2.66 17.77 -10.88
N ARG A 15 -3.29 17.73 -12.06
CA ARG A 15 -2.63 17.41 -13.33
C ARG A 15 -2.97 18.51 -14.33
N GLY A 16 -1.95 19.29 -14.71
CA GLY A 16 -1.73 19.77 -16.07
C GLY A 16 -2.54 20.96 -16.56
N ALA A 17 -1.89 22.12 -16.63
CA ALA A 17 -2.10 23.09 -17.70
C ALA A 17 -0.80 23.88 -17.96
N TYR A 18 0.10 23.31 -18.76
CA TYR A 18 1.04 24.08 -19.57
C TYR A 18 0.49 24.02 -21.00
N ARG A 19 -0.36 24.99 -21.35
CA ARG A 19 -0.88 25.16 -22.71
C ARG A 19 0.01 26.18 -23.41
N ARG A 20 0.89 25.71 -24.29
CA ARG A 20 1.46 26.55 -25.36
C ARG A 20 0.39 26.79 -26.40
N SER A 21 0.27 28.06 -26.77
CA SER A 21 -0.53 28.63 -27.84
C SER A 21 -0.18 28.05 -29.21
N VAL A 22 -1.17 27.55 -29.94
CA VAL A 22 -1.16 27.51 -31.40
C VAL A 22 -2.55 27.92 -31.87
N SER A 23 -2.59 29.00 -32.63
CA SER A 23 -3.76 29.62 -33.27
C SER A 23 -4.35 28.70 -34.34
N LYS A 24 -5.68 28.82 -34.55
CA LYS A 24 -6.41 28.22 -35.66
C LYS A 24 -7.36 29.25 -36.26
N THR A 25 -7.13 29.56 -37.52
CA THR A 25 -8.06 29.98 -38.60
C THR A 25 -7.16 30.21 -39.82
N SER A 26 -7.44 29.81 -41.06
CA SER A 26 -8.69 29.62 -41.78
C SER A 26 -8.43 28.74 -43.03
N ARG A 27 -9.49 28.03 -43.43
CA ARG A 27 -9.91 27.50 -44.75
C ARG A 27 -8.95 27.66 -45.94
N ASP A 28 -8.76 26.58 -46.70
CA ASP A 28 -9.38 26.49 -48.03
C ASP A 28 -9.52 25.07 -48.59
N ARG A 29 -10.53 24.98 -49.45
CA ARG A 29 -11.13 23.85 -50.16
C ARG A 29 -10.22 23.39 -51.32
N VAL A 30 -10.28 22.12 -51.71
CA VAL A 30 -10.56 21.62 -53.09
C VAL A 30 -10.33 20.10 -53.17
N SER A 31 -11.20 19.47 -53.97
CA SER A 31 -11.51 18.06 -54.15
C SER A 31 -10.46 17.19 -54.87
N SER A 32 -10.71 15.87 -54.74
CA SER A 32 -10.57 14.77 -55.72
C SER A 32 -9.14 14.38 -56.13
N THR A 33 -8.77 13.11 -56.27
CA THR A 33 -9.46 11.99 -56.94
C THR A 33 -8.78 10.67 -56.52
N THR A 34 -9.53 9.55 -56.61
CA THR A 34 -9.15 8.17 -57.04
C THR A 34 -7.68 7.72 -56.84
N ASP A 35 -7.36 6.53 -56.34
CA ASP A 35 -7.79 5.24 -56.90
C ASP A 35 -7.29 4.06 -56.05
N GLN A 36 -7.81 2.89 -56.39
CA GLN A 36 -7.90 1.63 -55.68
C GLN A 36 -6.61 0.77 -55.65
N ARG A 37 -6.59 -0.10 -54.63
CA ARG A 37 -6.31 -1.56 -54.66
C ARG A 37 -4.93 -2.15 -54.99
N ARG A 38 -4.66 -3.17 -54.15
CA ARG A 38 -4.03 -4.50 -54.38
C ARG A 38 -2.50 -4.55 -54.39
N GLU A 39 -1.89 -5.18 -53.39
CA GLU A 39 -1.71 -6.65 -53.24
C GLU A 39 -1.05 -7.29 -54.48
N THR A 40 0.20 -7.70 -54.37
CA THR A 40 0.61 -9.11 -54.18
C THR A 40 2.12 -9.29 -54.33
N SER A 41 2.64 -10.21 -53.52
CA SER A 41 4.00 -10.75 -53.51
C SER A 41 4.30 -11.60 -54.74
N ALA A 42 5.56 -11.63 -55.20
CA ALA A 42 6.10 -12.79 -55.92
C ALA A 42 7.63 -12.89 -55.78
N VAL A 43 8.06 -14.10 -55.45
CA VAL A 43 9.43 -14.63 -55.37
C VAL A 43 9.84 -15.16 -56.74
N VAL A 44 11.06 -14.88 -57.23
CA VAL A 44 11.75 -15.71 -58.24
C VAL A 44 13.27 -15.68 -58.01
N ALA A 45 13.91 -16.82 -58.27
CA ALA A 45 15.28 -17.20 -57.93
C ALA A 45 16.27 -17.18 -59.12
N ARG A 46 17.57 -17.24 -58.76
CA ARG A 46 18.76 -17.80 -59.46
C ARG A 46 19.28 -17.15 -60.76
N ARG A 47 20.59 -16.82 -60.74
CA ARG A 47 21.57 -17.34 -61.70
C ARG A 47 23.01 -17.25 -61.19
N SER A 48 23.77 -18.30 -61.50
CA SER A 48 25.17 -18.60 -61.21
C SER A 48 26.13 -18.02 -62.26
N GLY A 49 27.36 -17.69 -61.86
CA GLY A 49 28.48 -17.41 -62.76
C GLY A 49 29.82 -17.66 -62.06
N GLN A 50 30.56 -18.66 -62.52
CA GLN A 50 31.91 -19.07 -62.13
C GLN A 50 32.96 -18.36 -63.02
N SER A 51 34.12 -18.02 -62.48
CA SER A 51 35.41 -18.04 -63.21
C SER A 51 36.60 -18.15 -62.24
N ASP A 52 37.64 -18.82 -62.72
CA ASP A 52 38.76 -19.45 -62.00
C ASP A 52 39.99 -18.54 -61.73
N ARG A 53 40.62 -18.78 -60.55
CA ARG A 53 42.06 -18.89 -60.09
C ARG A 53 43.24 -18.37 -60.96
N PRO A 54 44.50 -18.21 -60.45
CA PRO A 54 45.13 -18.79 -59.23
C PRO A 54 46.17 -17.92 -58.43
N GLY A 55 46.61 -18.41 -57.25
CA GLY A 55 48.04 -18.36 -56.85
C GLY A 55 48.44 -17.88 -55.44
N ALA A 56 48.77 -18.86 -54.56
CA ALA A 56 49.86 -18.86 -53.55
C ALA A 56 49.69 -18.04 -52.23
N ARG A 57 50.03 -18.50 -51.00
CA ARG A 57 50.81 -19.62 -50.44
C ARG A 57 50.20 -20.05 -49.09
N ALA A 58 50.25 -21.35 -48.80
CA ALA A 58 49.87 -21.94 -47.52
C ALA A 58 50.92 -21.66 -46.42
N GLY A 59 50.48 -21.13 -45.28
CA GLY A 59 51.25 -21.01 -44.04
C GLY A 59 50.58 -21.82 -42.91
N ARG A 60 51.40 -22.59 -42.19
CA ARG A 60 51.07 -23.62 -41.17
C ARG A 60 50.10 -23.15 -40.05
N PRO A 61 49.33 -24.07 -39.44
CA PRO A 61 48.39 -23.74 -38.36
C PRO A 61 49.15 -23.47 -37.06
N ARG A 62 48.96 -22.29 -36.47
CA ARG A 62 49.43 -22.01 -35.10
C ARG A 62 48.41 -22.53 -34.09
N ARG A 63 48.93 -23.39 -33.20
CA ARG A 63 48.34 -23.92 -31.96
C ARG A 63 47.33 -22.98 -31.30
N GLY A 64 46.19 -23.55 -30.92
CA GLY A 64 45.14 -22.87 -30.18
C GLY A 64 45.55 -22.37 -28.81
N PHE A 65 44.90 -21.29 -28.39
CA PHE A 65 44.67 -20.96 -27.00
C PHE A 65 43.29 -20.29 -26.94
N LEU A 66 42.27 -21.03 -26.50
CA LEU A 66 40.95 -20.52 -26.17
C LEU A 66 41.07 -19.68 -24.89
N MET A 67 41.33 -18.38 -25.03
CA MET A 67 40.97 -17.43 -23.98
C MET A 67 39.47 -17.23 -24.10
N LEU A 68 38.72 -17.53 -23.03
CA LEU A 68 37.37 -16.98 -22.85
C LEU A 68 37.51 -15.46 -22.96
N GLU A 69 37.18 -14.92 -24.13
CA GLU A 69 37.32 -13.52 -24.47
C GLU A 69 36.24 -12.75 -23.69
N ARG A 70 36.54 -12.44 -22.43
CA ARG A 70 35.64 -11.63 -21.60
C ARG A 70 35.46 -10.28 -22.28
N LEU A 71 34.20 -9.90 -22.50
CA LEU A 71 33.83 -8.70 -23.25
C LEU A 71 34.47 -7.44 -22.66
N ARG A 72 35.19 -6.71 -23.51
CA ARG A 72 35.93 -5.51 -23.11
C ARG A 72 35.03 -4.27 -23.23
N PRO A 73 34.80 -3.51 -22.14
CA PRO A 73 34.06 -2.26 -22.22
C PRO A 73 34.81 -1.21 -23.07
N ARG A 74 34.07 -0.26 -23.64
CA ARG A 74 34.64 0.84 -24.44
C ARG A 74 35.67 1.63 -23.63
N PHE A 75 36.74 2.09 -24.29
CA PHE A 75 37.85 2.84 -23.68
C PHE A 75 38.62 2.12 -22.55
N VAL A 76 38.40 0.82 -22.35
CA VAL A 76 39.20 0.01 -21.44
C VAL A 76 40.37 -0.62 -22.21
N GLU A 77 41.59 -0.40 -21.74
CA GLU A 77 42.80 -1.10 -22.16
C GLU A 77 43.14 -2.18 -21.13
N VAL A 78 43.54 -3.36 -21.61
CA VAL A 78 44.04 -4.46 -20.78
C VAL A 78 45.53 -4.60 -21.01
N ARG A 79 46.33 -4.59 -19.93
CA ARG A 79 47.78 -4.81 -20.01
C ARG A 79 48.19 -5.93 -19.08
N ARG A 80 49.14 -6.76 -19.52
CA ARG A 80 49.81 -7.72 -18.64
C ARG A 80 50.84 -6.98 -17.80
N LEU A 81 50.78 -7.19 -16.49
CA LEU A 81 51.74 -6.65 -15.54
C LEU A 81 52.93 -7.60 -15.40
N ALA A 82 54.04 -7.10 -14.85
CA ALA A 82 55.29 -7.87 -14.69
C ALA A 82 55.10 -9.14 -13.84
N ASN A 83 54.09 -9.15 -12.95
CA ASN A 83 53.70 -10.30 -12.12
C ASN A 83 52.76 -11.30 -12.83
N GLY A 84 52.53 -11.15 -14.13
CA GLY A 84 51.66 -12.03 -14.92
C GLY A 84 50.15 -11.74 -14.80
N SER A 85 49.72 -10.87 -13.87
CA SER A 85 48.32 -10.47 -13.73
C SER A 85 47.87 -9.47 -14.81
N LEU A 86 46.55 -9.32 -14.99
CA LEU A 86 45.96 -8.35 -15.91
C LEU A 86 45.59 -7.06 -15.16
N GLY A 87 46.10 -5.92 -15.62
CA GLY A 87 45.67 -4.59 -15.21
C GLY A 87 44.70 -3.98 -16.21
N PHE A 88 43.65 -3.33 -15.71
CA PHE A 88 42.63 -2.63 -16.49
C PHE A 88 42.83 -1.11 -16.36
N TYR A 89 42.77 -0.40 -17.48
CA TYR A 89 42.99 1.05 -17.55
C TYR A 89 41.91 1.71 -18.39
N PHE A 90 41.32 2.80 -17.92
CA PHE A 90 40.42 3.60 -18.72
C PHE A 90 41.23 4.69 -19.45
N ARG A 91 41.15 4.71 -20.79
CA ARG A 91 41.83 5.71 -21.62
C ARG A 91 40.92 6.29 -22.67
N ILE A 92 40.74 7.61 -22.61
CA ILE A 92 40.05 8.35 -23.64
C ILE A 92 41.01 8.63 -24.81
N PRO A 93 40.58 8.34 -26.06
CA PRO A 93 41.37 8.63 -27.25
C PRO A 93 41.80 10.09 -27.33
N THR A 94 43.02 10.31 -27.85
CA THR A 94 43.63 11.64 -28.01
C THR A 94 42.76 12.61 -28.82
N TYR A 95 41.99 12.09 -29.78
CA TYR A 95 41.01 12.85 -30.55
C TYR A 95 40.00 13.60 -29.65
N TYR A 96 39.36 12.91 -28.71
CA TYR A 96 38.36 13.51 -27.84
C TYR A 96 38.96 14.45 -26.79
N ARG A 97 40.22 14.22 -26.37
CA ARG A 97 40.93 15.17 -25.50
C ARG A 97 41.25 16.49 -26.21
N LYS A 98 41.65 16.45 -27.50
CA LYS A 98 41.83 17.68 -28.31
C LYS A 98 40.53 18.46 -28.50
N LEU A 99 39.39 17.79 -28.43
CA LEU A 99 38.06 18.40 -28.48
C LEU A 99 37.57 18.95 -27.12
N GLY A 100 38.42 18.93 -26.08
CA GLY A 100 38.09 19.48 -24.76
C GLY A 100 37.48 18.49 -23.76
N CYS A 101 37.64 17.17 -23.97
CA CYS A 101 37.21 16.19 -22.97
C CYS A 101 38.16 16.16 -21.76
N GLU A 102 37.69 16.61 -20.59
CA GLU A 102 38.46 16.69 -19.34
C GLU A 102 38.45 15.39 -18.51
N ILE A 103 37.72 14.35 -18.95
CA ILE A 103 37.66 13.09 -18.21
C ILE A 103 39.06 12.45 -18.16
N ALA A 104 39.53 12.19 -16.94
CA ALA A 104 40.87 11.69 -16.70
C ALA A 104 41.02 10.23 -17.14
N ASN A 105 42.21 9.89 -17.65
CA ASN A 105 42.62 8.50 -17.78
C ASN A 105 42.99 7.97 -16.39
N GLU A 106 42.43 6.84 -15.98
CA GLU A 106 42.67 6.27 -14.66
C GLU A 106 42.90 4.75 -14.70
N PRO A 107 43.75 4.20 -13.82
CA PRO A 107 43.81 2.77 -13.61
C PRO A 107 42.54 2.27 -12.92
N LEU A 108 41.93 1.21 -13.45
CA LEU A 108 40.72 0.59 -12.91
C LEU A 108 41.03 -0.58 -11.95
N GLY A 109 42.31 -0.93 -11.81
CA GLY A 109 42.79 -2.01 -10.94
C GLY A 109 42.99 -3.35 -11.67
N ILE A 110 43.10 -4.43 -10.90
CA ILE A 110 43.37 -5.80 -11.38
C ILE A 110 42.15 -6.74 -11.31
N ASN A 111 41.08 -6.32 -10.64
CA ASN A 111 39.86 -7.12 -10.52
C ASN A 111 38.90 -6.79 -11.67
N TYR A 112 38.62 -7.77 -12.53
CA TYR A 112 37.74 -7.64 -13.68
C TYR A 112 36.31 -7.24 -13.31
N GLU A 113 35.73 -7.80 -12.26
CA GLU A 113 34.34 -7.50 -11.87
C GLU A 113 34.20 -6.07 -11.34
N ALA A 114 35.18 -5.60 -10.56
CA ALA A 114 35.20 -4.21 -10.09
C ALA A 114 35.45 -3.21 -11.24
N ALA A 115 36.35 -3.55 -12.17
CA ALA A 115 36.69 -2.69 -13.29
C ALA A 115 35.60 -2.65 -14.36
N CYS A 116 35.03 -3.80 -14.75
CA CYS A 116 34.21 -3.97 -15.94
C CYS A 116 32.80 -4.54 -15.67
N GLY A 117 32.52 -5.03 -14.45
CA GLY A 117 31.24 -5.67 -14.09
C GLY A 117 31.02 -7.04 -14.75
N GLN A 118 29.90 -7.69 -14.40
CA GLN A 118 29.47 -8.93 -15.07
C GLN A 118 29.29 -8.66 -16.58
N GLU A 119 29.89 -9.51 -17.41
CA GLU A 119 29.88 -9.42 -18.88
C GLU A 119 30.42 -8.11 -19.48
N GLY A 120 31.20 -7.31 -18.74
CA GLY A 120 31.76 -6.06 -19.30
C GLY A 120 30.74 -4.91 -19.42
N LYS A 121 29.57 -5.04 -18.79
CA LYS A 121 28.47 -4.05 -18.83
C LYS A 121 28.34 -3.23 -17.55
N GLY A 122 29.33 -3.26 -16.65
CA GLY A 122 29.25 -2.62 -15.33
C GLY A 122 30.58 -2.10 -14.80
N GLY A 123 30.70 -2.08 -13.46
CA GLY A 123 31.92 -1.65 -12.77
C GLY A 123 32.26 -0.16 -12.98
N ARG A 124 33.51 0.20 -12.67
CA ARG A 124 34.02 1.57 -12.82
C ARG A 124 34.07 2.03 -14.28
N ALA A 125 34.35 1.13 -15.22
CA ALA A 125 34.40 1.40 -16.66
C ALA A 125 33.04 1.85 -17.22
N ALA A 126 31.93 1.25 -16.79
CA ALA A 126 30.60 1.68 -17.23
C ALA A 126 30.28 3.11 -16.77
N THR A 127 30.73 3.50 -15.58
CA THR A 127 30.56 4.86 -15.05
C THR A 127 31.31 5.89 -15.89
N LEU A 128 32.58 5.61 -16.21
CA LEU A 128 33.40 6.51 -17.00
C LEU A 128 32.94 6.59 -18.47
N ASN A 129 32.45 5.48 -19.03
CA ASN A 129 31.85 5.47 -20.36
C ASN A 129 30.57 6.31 -20.42
N ALA A 130 29.73 6.24 -19.39
CA ALA A 130 28.52 7.05 -19.32
C ALA A 130 28.83 8.56 -19.23
N LEU A 131 29.84 8.93 -18.44
CA LEU A 131 30.32 10.33 -18.38
C LEU A 131 30.87 10.80 -19.74
N PHE A 132 31.56 9.91 -20.46
CA PHE A 132 32.03 10.22 -21.80
C PHE A 132 30.86 10.42 -22.79
N ASP A 133 29.84 9.55 -22.75
CA ASP A 133 28.66 9.69 -23.61
C ASP A 133 27.92 10.99 -23.35
N GLU A 134 27.82 11.40 -22.09
CA GLU A 134 27.23 12.68 -21.68
C GLU A 134 28.00 13.87 -22.24
N TRP A 135 29.32 13.90 -22.07
CA TRP A 135 30.18 14.96 -22.64
C TRP A 135 30.08 14.98 -24.18
N ASN A 136 30.09 13.82 -24.83
CA ASN A 136 30.05 13.73 -26.28
C ASN A 136 28.66 14.11 -26.85
N GLY A 137 27.58 13.80 -26.12
CA GLY A 137 26.22 14.24 -26.44
C GLY A 137 26.03 15.75 -26.28
N GLN A 138 26.55 16.33 -25.18
CA GLN A 138 26.60 17.78 -24.95
C GLN A 138 27.32 18.51 -26.09
N ARG A 139 28.49 18.01 -26.48
CA ARG A 139 29.28 18.56 -27.60
C ARG A 139 28.53 18.52 -28.94
N ARG A 140 27.65 17.53 -29.13
CA ARG A 140 26.89 17.32 -30.39
C ARG A 140 25.54 18.03 -30.41
N GLY A 141 25.19 18.78 -29.35
CA GLY A 141 23.93 19.53 -29.28
C GLY A 141 22.69 18.63 -29.15
N GLU A 142 22.85 17.38 -28.74
CA GLU A 142 21.73 16.48 -28.48
C GLU A 142 20.99 16.95 -27.22
N ALA A 143 19.65 17.03 -27.26
CA ALA A 143 18.84 17.41 -26.11
C ALA A 143 19.08 16.40 -24.98
N ILE A 144 19.77 16.85 -23.94
CA ILE A 144 20.05 16.02 -22.77
C ILE A 144 18.73 15.73 -22.10
N ASP A 145 18.26 14.49 -22.17
CA ASP A 145 17.30 14.00 -21.20
C ASP A 145 18.04 13.97 -19.85
N GLN A 146 18.06 15.09 -19.13
CA GLN A 146 18.68 15.24 -17.80
C GLN A 146 18.05 14.31 -16.74
N ALA A 147 17.16 13.41 -17.16
CA ALA A 147 16.72 12.29 -16.37
C ALA A 147 17.88 11.29 -16.09
N LYS A 148 18.47 11.44 -14.91
CA LYS A 148 18.73 10.32 -13.98
C LYS A 148 19.90 9.37 -14.30
N ILE A 149 21.12 9.87 -14.49
CA ILE A 149 22.29 9.06 -14.11
C ILE A 149 22.64 9.37 -12.67
N ALA A 150 22.22 8.47 -11.79
CA ALA A 150 22.50 8.56 -10.38
C ALA A 150 23.99 8.28 -10.11
N ARG A 151 24.77 9.33 -9.86
CA ARG A 151 26.22 9.23 -9.59
C ARG A 151 26.47 8.30 -8.39
N TYR A 152 27.44 7.39 -8.50
CA TYR A 152 27.77 6.46 -7.42
C TYR A 152 28.01 7.21 -6.10
N GLY A 153 27.44 6.70 -5.01
CA GLY A 153 27.53 7.33 -3.69
C GLY A 153 26.52 8.46 -3.42
N THR A 154 25.70 8.88 -4.39
CA THR A 154 24.66 9.88 -4.14
C THR A 154 23.36 9.28 -3.61
N ILE A 155 22.45 10.13 -3.14
CA ILE A 155 21.12 9.72 -2.66
C ILE A 155 20.24 9.18 -3.81
N ASP A 156 20.33 9.76 -5.01
CA ASP A 156 19.67 9.20 -6.21
C ASP A 156 20.17 7.77 -6.47
N TRP A 157 21.48 7.52 -6.28
CA TRP A 157 22.06 6.20 -6.51
C TRP A 157 21.64 5.23 -5.42
N LEU A 158 21.62 5.69 -4.16
CA LEU A 158 21.17 4.93 -3.02
C LEU A 158 19.76 4.34 -3.23
N PHE A 159 18.80 5.18 -3.61
CA PHE A 159 17.43 4.71 -3.84
C PHE A 159 17.31 3.84 -5.09
N ARG A 160 18.08 4.12 -6.14
CA ARG A 160 18.14 3.26 -7.33
C ARG A 160 18.66 1.86 -6.99
N GLN A 161 19.73 1.75 -6.22
CA GLN A 161 20.28 0.45 -5.78
C GLN A 161 19.32 -0.27 -4.84
N TYR A 162 18.73 0.42 -3.87
CA TYR A 162 17.75 -0.19 -2.96
C TYR A 162 16.58 -0.86 -3.70
N LYS A 163 16.17 -0.33 -4.86
CA LYS A 163 15.11 -0.95 -5.69
C LYS A 163 15.51 -2.30 -6.30
N THR A 164 16.80 -2.60 -6.39
CA THR A 164 17.31 -3.90 -6.87
C THR A 164 17.43 -4.93 -5.74
N GLU A 165 17.42 -4.48 -4.48
CA GLU A 165 17.59 -5.34 -3.32
C GLU A 165 16.36 -6.18 -2.99
N LYS A 166 16.58 -7.39 -2.45
CA LYS A 166 15.52 -8.30 -1.94
C LYS A 166 14.58 -7.62 -0.95
N ALA A 167 15.11 -6.68 -0.16
CA ALA A 167 14.33 -5.93 0.80
C ALA A 167 13.26 -5.01 0.16
N TYR A 168 13.39 -4.70 -1.13
CA TYR A 168 12.39 -4.02 -1.94
C TYR A 168 11.64 -5.02 -2.84
N THR A 169 12.34 -5.87 -3.58
CA THR A 169 11.71 -6.77 -4.57
C THR A 169 10.85 -7.85 -3.91
N GLU A 170 11.29 -8.46 -2.82
CA GLU A 170 10.56 -9.55 -2.15
C GLU A 170 9.70 -9.04 -0.99
N LYS A 171 10.20 -8.10 -0.18
CA LYS A 171 9.50 -7.66 1.05
C LYS A 171 8.49 -6.53 0.83
N VAL A 172 8.61 -5.73 -0.23
CA VAL A 172 7.64 -4.66 -0.53
C VAL A 172 6.67 -5.18 -1.58
N SER A 173 5.40 -5.33 -1.20
CA SER A 173 4.36 -5.77 -2.11
C SER A 173 4.20 -4.82 -3.29
N GLU A 174 3.84 -5.37 -4.45
CA GLU A 174 3.68 -4.60 -5.69
C GLU A 174 2.71 -3.42 -5.52
N ARG A 175 1.61 -3.62 -4.77
CA ARG A 175 0.66 -2.57 -4.41
C ARG A 175 1.30 -1.40 -3.66
N SER A 176 2.30 -1.65 -2.82
CA SER A 176 2.96 -0.62 -2.01
C SER A 176 4.14 0.06 -2.71
N ARG A 177 4.72 -0.57 -3.74
CA ARG A 177 5.89 -0.04 -4.46
C ARG A 177 5.69 1.39 -5.00
N PRO A 178 4.55 1.77 -5.61
CA PRO A 178 4.36 3.14 -6.09
C PRO A 178 4.41 4.21 -4.99
N ASP A 179 3.89 3.93 -3.79
CA ASP A 179 3.96 4.87 -2.66
C ASP A 179 5.39 5.00 -2.13
N TYR A 180 6.14 3.89 -2.08
CA TYR A 180 7.57 3.92 -1.76
C TYR A 180 8.34 4.79 -2.75
N GLU A 181 8.15 4.56 -4.05
CA GLU A 181 8.83 5.31 -5.10
C GLU A 181 8.49 6.80 -5.07
N ARG A 182 7.23 7.16 -4.82
CA ARG A 182 6.82 8.56 -4.66
C ARG A 182 7.53 9.22 -3.48
N ILE A 183 7.71 8.51 -2.36
CA ILE A 183 8.44 9.03 -1.20
C ILE A 183 9.94 9.16 -1.50
N MET A 184 10.56 8.19 -2.19
CA MET A 184 11.96 8.28 -2.64
C MET A 184 12.15 9.50 -3.54
N GLN A 185 11.29 9.66 -4.54
CA GLN A 185 11.34 10.78 -5.49
C GLN A 185 11.17 12.12 -4.78
N LEU A 186 10.21 12.22 -3.84
CA LEU A 186 10.02 13.40 -3.00
C LEU A 186 11.30 13.79 -2.23
N ILE A 187 12.01 12.81 -1.67
CA ILE A 187 13.26 13.06 -0.95
C ILE A 187 14.32 13.56 -1.94
N CYS A 188 14.50 12.87 -3.06
CA CYS A 188 15.47 13.24 -4.08
C CYS A 188 15.24 14.65 -4.64
N ASP A 189 13.98 15.00 -4.92
CA ASP A 189 13.58 16.27 -5.53
C ASP A 189 13.53 17.43 -4.54
N THR A 190 13.59 17.15 -3.23
CA THR A 190 13.70 18.21 -2.24
C THR A 190 14.97 19.02 -2.53
N VAL A 191 14.84 20.34 -2.64
CA VAL A 191 15.98 21.24 -2.92
C VAL A 191 16.53 21.79 -1.61
N GLY A 192 17.85 21.78 -1.41
CA GLY A 192 18.48 22.37 -0.22
C GLY A 192 18.49 23.90 -0.23
N LYS A 193 19.09 24.53 0.80
CA LYS A 193 19.34 26.00 0.79
C LYS A 193 20.26 26.44 -0.36
N SER A 194 21.16 25.56 -0.78
CA SER A 194 22.14 25.81 -1.84
C SER A 194 21.57 25.69 -3.27
N GLY A 195 20.26 25.57 -3.44
CA GLY A 195 19.62 25.36 -4.75
C GLY A 195 19.82 23.98 -5.37
N ARG A 196 20.70 23.13 -4.81
CA ARG A 196 20.92 21.74 -5.27
C ARG A 196 19.87 20.77 -4.75
N ARG A 197 19.48 19.80 -5.58
CA ARG A 197 18.61 18.68 -5.17
C ARG A 197 19.31 17.83 -4.11
N ILE A 198 18.53 17.30 -3.17
CA ILE A 198 19.04 16.37 -2.16
C ILE A 198 19.52 15.08 -2.83
N GLY A 199 18.85 14.62 -3.90
CA GLY A 199 19.25 13.44 -4.68
C GLY A 199 20.70 13.47 -5.20
N GLU A 200 21.23 14.65 -5.47
CA GLU A 200 22.59 14.86 -6.01
C GLU A 200 23.68 14.84 -4.93
N ARG A 201 23.30 14.92 -3.65
CA ARG A 201 24.25 14.94 -2.53
C ARG A 201 24.83 13.56 -2.27
N GLN A 202 26.05 13.55 -1.75
CA GLN A 202 26.69 12.31 -1.29
C GLN A 202 25.99 11.78 -0.05
N ILE A 203 25.87 10.45 0.09
CA ILE A 203 25.22 9.80 1.23
C ILE A 203 25.84 10.26 2.56
N ARG A 204 27.18 10.33 2.63
CA ARG A 204 27.94 10.80 3.80
C ARG A 204 27.67 12.25 4.21
N GLU A 205 27.14 13.09 3.33
CA GLU A 205 26.81 14.49 3.65
C GLU A 205 25.49 14.62 4.44
N VAL A 206 24.69 13.56 4.47
CA VAL A 206 23.45 13.52 5.26
C VAL A 206 23.81 13.23 6.72
N THR A 207 24.17 14.27 7.45
CA THR A 207 24.33 14.22 8.91
C THR A 207 22.97 14.22 9.62
N PRO A 208 22.88 13.90 10.93
CA PRO A 208 21.62 14.00 11.69
C PRO A 208 20.94 15.37 11.54
N ARG A 209 21.69 16.46 11.67
CA ARG A 209 21.17 17.83 11.46
C ARG A 209 20.72 18.10 10.02
N ALA A 210 21.30 17.41 9.03
CA ALA A 210 20.83 17.50 7.65
C ALA A 210 19.52 16.74 7.46
N ALA A 211 19.36 15.58 8.09
CA ALA A 211 18.12 14.81 8.11
C ALA A 211 16.97 15.64 8.73
N ASP A 212 17.22 16.35 9.84
CA ASP A 212 16.24 17.28 10.46
C ASP A 212 15.75 18.33 9.46
N LYS A 213 16.68 18.98 8.75
CA LYS A 213 16.35 20.00 7.75
C LYS A 213 15.59 19.43 6.55
N ILE A 214 15.92 18.22 6.10
CA ILE A 214 15.20 17.54 5.02
C ILE A 214 13.77 17.23 5.48
N TYR A 215 13.62 16.67 6.68
CA TYR A 215 12.31 16.38 7.27
C TYR A 215 11.46 17.63 7.40
N ASP A 216 11.98 18.70 8.01
CA ASP A 216 11.27 19.97 8.18
C ASP A 216 10.82 20.55 6.84
N LYS A 217 11.67 20.48 5.81
CA LYS A 217 11.30 20.94 4.47
C LYS A 217 10.18 20.11 3.85
N ILE A 218 10.19 18.79 4.05
CA ILE A 218 9.16 17.91 3.48
C ILE A 218 7.81 18.06 4.19
N ILE A 219 7.80 18.23 5.51
CA ILE A 219 6.55 18.41 6.25
C ILE A 219 5.94 19.79 6.01
N ASN A 220 6.74 20.83 5.78
CA ASN A 220 6.26 22.18 5.46
C ASN A 220 5.98 22.29 3.95
N GLY A 221 4.99 21.53 3.48
CA GLY A 221 4.58 21.53 2.08
C GLY A 221 3.72 22.75 1.71
N PRO A 222 3.46 22.97 0.40
CA PRO A 222 2.69 24.12 -0.09
C PRO A 222 1.24 24.17 0.42
N ASN A 223 0.67 23.01 0.80
CA ASN A 223 -0.71 22.90 1.27
C ASN A 223 -0.76 22.66 2.79
N GLY A 224 0.20 23.22 3.53
CA GLY A 224 0.31 23.09 4.98
C GLY A 224 1.11 21.87 5.46
N LEU A 225 0.97 21.57 6.76
CA LEU A 225 1.81 20.63 7.50
C LEU A 225 1.48 19.16 7.17
N ARG A 226 2.49 18.39 6.72
CA ARG A 226 2.38 17.02 6.20
C ARG A 226 3.04 15.97 7.10
N LEU A 227 2.65 15.93 8.38
CA LEU A 227 3.27 15.05 9.38
C LEU A 227 3.25 13.55 9.02
N ARG A 228 2.15 13.05 8.44
CA ARG A 228 2.07 11.64 7.97
C ARG A 228 3.09 11.34 6.87
N GLN A 229 3.38 12.31 6.01
CA GLN A 229 4.39 12.15 4.97
C GLN A 229 5.79 12.12 5.58
N GLY A 230 6.05 12.95 6.59
CA GLY A 230 7.26 12.92 7.39
C GLY A 230 7.51 11.55 8.06
N GLU A 231 6.48 10.98 8.70
CA GLU A 231 6.54 9.63 9.28
C GLU A 231 7.00 8.58 8.25
N LYS A 232 6.46 8.64 7.02
CA LYS A 232 6.83 7.73 5.93
C LYS A 232 8.28 7.94 5.46
N VAL A 233 8.72 9.19 5.33
CA VAL A 233 10.09 9.54 4.94
C VAL A 233 11.08 8.96 5.94
N VAL A 234 10.90 9.24 7.23
CA VAL A 234 11.81 8.76 8.27
C VAL A 234 11.81 7.24 8.34
N GLY A 235 10.65 6.60 8.28
CA GLY A 235 10.53 5.14 8.26
C GLY A 235 11.24 4.50 7.06
N LEU A 236 11.07 5.07 5.87
CA LEU A 236 11.74 4.61 4.66
C LEU A 236 13.26 4.81 4.75
N CYS A 237 13.72 6.01 5.10
CA CYS A 237 15.14 6.33 5.17
C CYS A 237 15.86 5.47 6.19
N ARG A 238 15.28 5.25 7.39
CA ARG A 238 15.80 4.31 8.39
C ARG A 238 16.06 2.94 7.78
N LYS A 239 15.08 2.39 7.04
CA LYS A 239 15.19 1.08 6.41
C LYS A 239 16.27 1.08 5.32
N VAL A 240 16.23 2.05 4.41
CA VAL A 240 17.15 2.13 3.26
C VAL A 240 18.59 2.30 3.72
N TRP A 241 18.87 3.24 4.64
CA TRP A 241 20.22 3.46 5.16
C TRP A 241 20.79 2.21 5.86
N ARG A 242 20.00 1.50 6.67
CA ARG A 242 20.46 0.25 7.32
C ARG A 242 20.85 -0.83 6.31
N ILE A 243 20.07 -1.00 5.24
CA ILE A 243 20.32 -2.02 4.22
C ILE A 243 21.56 -1.64 3.41
N MET A 244 21.59 -0.40 2.94
CA MET A 244 22.63 0.06 2.03
C MET A 244 23.98 0.22 2.73
N ARG A 245 24.03 0.62 4.02
CA ARG A 245 25.29 0.64 4.77
C ARG A 245 25.90 -0.77 4.91
N ARG A 246 25.06 -1.80 5.00
CA ARG A 246 25.52 -3.19 5.14
C ARG A 246 26.22 -3.66 3.86
N LEU A 247 25.78 -3.17 2.70
CA LEU A 247 26.28 -3.56 1.39
C LEU A 247 27.43 -2.67 0.90
N HIS A 248 27.42 -1.39 1.27
CA HIS A 248 28.40 -0.38 0.84
C HIS A 248 28.86 0.47 2.03
N PRO A 249 29.52 -0.11 3.04
CA PRO A 249 29.84 0.57 4.30
C PRO A 249 30.75 1.79 4.13
N ASP A 250 31.59 1.79 3.10
CA ASP A 250 32.53 2.86 2.74
C ASP A 250 31.85 4.19 2.35
N LEU A 251 30.59 4.13 1.91
CA LEU A 251 29.82 5.30 1.45
C LEU A 251 29.11 6.07 2.58
N PHE A 252 29.12 5.53 3.80
CA PHE A 252 28.39 6.06 4.95
C PHE A 252 29.35 6.70 5.95
N ASP A 253 28.83 7.65 6.73
CA ASP A 253 29.57 8.27 7.82
C ASP A 253 29.92 7.22 8.90
N LYS A 254 31.16 7.21 9.40
CA LYS A 254 31.60 6.21 10.39
C LYS A 254 30.99 6.44 11.77
N LYS A 255 30.72 7.69 12.14
CA LYS A 255 30.21 8.09 13.47
C LYS A 255 28.69 7.99 13.52
N HIS A 256 28.02 8.42 12.47
CA HIS A 256 26.56 8.40 12.34
C HIS A 256 26.16 7.71 11.02
N PRO A 257 26.38 6.39 10.90
CA PRO A 257 26.15 5.66 9.66
C PRO A 257 24.69 5.63 9.21
N ASN A 258 23.76 5.90 10.11
CA ASN A 258 22.37 6.16 9.76
C ASN A 258 21.86 7.40 10.51
N PRO A 259 21.75 8.56 9.83
CA PRO A 259 21.32 9.81 10.45
C PRO A 259 19.83 9.80 10.84
N TRP A 260 19.08 8.75 10.48
CA TRP A 260 17.64 8.64 10.71
C TRP A 260 17.27 7.74 11.90
N ASP A 261 18.19 6.95 12.48
CA ASP A 261 17.83 5.99 13.53
C ASP A 261 17.26 6.68 14.78
N ASP A 262 17.96 7.69 15.30
CA ASP A 262 17.54 8.45 16.50
C ASP A 262 16.69 9.68 16.17
N PHE A 263 16.05 9.70 15.00
CA PHE A 263 15.24 10.82 14.55
C PHE A 263 13.95 10.96 15.38
N THR A 264 13.74 12.13 15.98
CA THR A 264 12.53 12.46 16.74
C THR A 264 11.43 12.99 15.82
N LEU A 265 10.36 12.22 15.67
CA LEU A 265 9.19 12.62 14.88
C LEU A 265 8.37 13.69 15.62
N LYS A 266 7.82 14.66 14.87
CA LYS A 266 6.80 15.56 15.40
C LYS A 266 5.51 14.78 15.66
N SER A 267 4.92 14.97 16.84
CA SER A 267 3.67 14.31 17.23
C SER A 267 2.54 14.69 16.28
N ARG A 268 1.72 13.70 15.92
CA ARG A 268 0.57 13.87 15.03
C ARG A 268 -0.69 13.35 15.69
N THR A 269 -1.68 14.23 15.84
CA THR A 269 -3.05 13.82 16.15
C THR A 269 -3.63 13.08 14.96
N LYS A 270 -3.99 11.81 15.15
CA LYS A 270 -4.63 11.00 14.11
C LYS A 270 -6.12 11.35 14.09
N SER A 271 -6.65 11.75 12.94
CA SER A 271 -8.08 11.96 12.78
C SER A 271 -8.84 10.66 13.04
N LYS A 272 -9.92 10.74 13.82
CA LYS A 272 -10.86 9.64 13.98
C LYS A 272 -11.72 9.58 12.72
N LYS A 273 -11.68 8.45 12.03
CA LYS A 273 -12.61 8.19 10.92
C LYS A 273 -14.04 8.10 11.45
N HIS A 274 -14.99 8.64 10.69
CA HIS A 274 -16.42 8.55 10.96
C HIS A 274 -16.92 7.11 10.83
N ALA A 275 -18.02 6.80 11.52
CA ALA A 275 -18.73 5.53 11.46
C ALA A 275 -20.21 5.88 11.19
N VAL A 276 -20.77 5.33 10.12
CA VAL A 276 -22.18 5.54 9.74
C VAL A 276 -23.07 4.51 10.44
N THR A 277 -24.34 4.84 10.62
CA THR A 277 -25.33 3.91 11.22
C THR A 277 -25.91 2.95 10.18
N ARG A 278 -26.51 1.85 10.63
CA ARG A 278 -27.25 0.91 9.78
C ARG A 278 -28.34 1.62 8.96
N GLU A 279 -29.15 2.43 9.64
CA GLU A 279 -30.22 3.22 9.02
C GLU A 279 -29.70 4.11 7.89
N GLU A 280 -28.57 4.80 8.11
CA GLU A 280 -27.97 5.65 7.10
C GLU A 280 -27.45 4.85 5.88
N VAL A 281 -26.87 3.67 6.12
CA VAL A 281 -26.39 2.78 5.05
C VAL A 281 -27.54 2.29 4.17
N TYR A 282 -28.63 1.81 4.77
CA TYR A 282 -29.78 1.32 4.00
C TYR A 282 -30.55 2.45 3.33
N LYS A 283 -30.65 3.62 3.97
CA LYS A 283 -31.17 4.83 3.31
C LYS A 283 -30.38 5.19 2.05
N PHE A 284 -29.05 5.16 2.15
CA PHE A 284 -28.18 5.38 0.99
C PHE A 284 -28.34 4.28 -0.07
N ALA A 285 -28.41 3.02 0.35
CA ALA A 285 -28.51 1.87 -0.55
C ALA A 285 -29.82 1.91 -1.38
N TRP A 286 -30.95 2.07 -0.72
CA TRP A 286 -32.25 2.18 -1.37
C TRP A 286 -32.36 3.45 -2.24
N GLY A 287 -31.83 4.58 -1.77
CA GLY A 287 -31.74 5.79 -2.59
C GLY A 287 -30.90 5.59 -3.86
N CYS A 288 -29.83 4.80 -3.79
CA CYS A 288 -29.02 4.45 -4.96
C CYS A 288 -29.77 3.53 -5.94
N ILE A 289 -30.54 2.57 -5.44
CA ILE A 289 -31.38 1.68 -6.27
C ILE A 289 -32.45 2.48 -7.00
N ASN A 290 -33.13 3.39 -6.31
CA ASN A 290 -34.14 4.29 -6.89
C ASN A 290 -33.58 5.15 -8.04
N GLU A 291 -32.30 5.52 -7.94
CA GLU A 291 -31.55 6.26 -8.97
C GLU A 291 -30.92 5.35 -10.03
N SER A 292 -31.31 4.07 -10.09
CA SER A 292 -30.79 3.06 -11.02
C SER A 292 -29.26 2.91 -10.94
N ARG A 293 -28.74 2.91 -9.72
CA ARG A 293 -27.33 2.69 -9.39
C ARG A 293 -27.19 1.63 -8.29
N PRO A 294 -27.50 0.35 -8.56
CA PRO A 294 -27.42 -0.71 -7.56
C PRO A 294 -25.96 -1.02 -7.13
N GLU A 295 -24.95 -0.70 -7.94
CA GLU A 295 -23.55 -0.98 -7.62
C GLU A 295 -23.03 -0.27 -6.35
N PRO A 296 -23.14 1.07 -6.20
CA PRO A 296 -22.76 1.74 -4.96
C PRO A 296 -23.60 1.29 -3.75
N ALA A 297 -24.88 0.93 -3.94
CA ALA A 297 -25.73 0.39 -2.90
C ALA A 297 -25.15 -0.92 -2.33
N ALA A 298 -24.89 -1.88 -3.21
CA ALA A 298 -24.29 -3.15 -2.85
C ALA A 298 -22.92 -2.99 -2.17
N VAL A 299 -22.06 -2.09 -2.67
CA VAL A 299 -20.75 -1.86 -2.05
C VAL A 299 -20.89 -1.32 -0.64
N ALA A 300 -21.81 -0.39 -0.39
CA ALA A 300 -22.05 0.16 0.95
C ALA A 300 -22.50 -0.92 1.93
N VAL A 301 -23.50 -1.72 1.55
CA VAL A 301 -24.04 -2.82 2.35
C VAL A 301 -22.98 -3.90 2.61
N ILE A 302 -22.24 -4.34 1.59
CA ILE A 302 -21.16 -5.33 1.75
C ILE A 302 -20.05 -4.80 2.69
N CYS A 303 -19.72 -3.52 2.61
CA CYS A 303 -18.74 -2.93 3.53
C CYS A 303 -19.25 -2.90 4.97
N PHE A 304 -20.54 -2.67 5.17
CA PHE A 304 -21.18 -2.60 6.48
C PHE A 304 -21.42 -3.98 7.09
N GLU A 305 -22.19 -4.84 6.41
CA GLU A 305 -22.64 -6.14 6.93
C GLU A 305 -21.52 -7.17 6.98
N TRP A 306 -20.76 -7.27 5.87
CA TRP A 306 -19.70 -8.26 5.72
C TRP A 306 -18.31 -7.70 6.04
N LEU A 307 -18.27 -6.48 6.59
CA LEU A 307 -17.08 -5.82 7.10
C LEU A 307 -15.94 -5.83 6.09
N GLN A 308 -16.26 -5.63 4.80
CA GLN A 308 -15.28 -5.65 3.72
C GLN A 308 -14.58 -4.33 3.49
N ARG A 309 -13.37 -4.41 2.91
CA ARG A 309 -12.62 -3.19 2.56
C ARG A 309 -13.22 -2.69 1.26
N PRO A 310 -13.62 -1.42 1.16
CA PRO A 310 -14.21 -0.87 -0.05
C PRO A 310 -13.37 -1.19 -1.30
N GLU A 311 -12.06 -1.03 -1.19
CA GLU A 311 -11.11 -1.29 -2.27
C GLU A 311 -11.15 -2.75 -2.77
N ASN A 312 -11.38 -3.73 -1.90
CA ASN A 312 -11.43 -5.14 -2.27
C ASN A 312 -12.75 -5.47 -2.98
N VAL A 313 -13.86 -4.94 -2.46
CA VAL A 313 -15.20 -5.11 -3.04
C VAL A 313 -15.22 -4.50 -4.45
N VAL A 314 -14.75 -3.26 -4.57
CA VAL A 314 -14.72 -2.51 -5.82
C VAL A 314 -13.75 -3.11 -6.84
N ALA A 315 -12.62 -3.68 -6.39
CA ALA A 315 -11.68 -4.38 -7.26
C ALA A 315 -12.16 -5.76 -7.73
N GLY A 316 -13.39 -6.16 -7.39
CA GLY A 316 -14.01 -7.39 -7.89
C GLY A 316 -13.45 -8.67 -7.24
N LEU A 317 -12.87 -8.56 -6.04
CA LEU A 317 -12.34 -9.72 -5.30
C LEU A 317 -13.43 -10.55 -4.61
N LEU A 318 -14.66 -10.02 -4.54
CA LEU A 318 -15.84 -10.76 -4.10
C LEU A 318 -16.64 -11.17 -5.34
N THR A 319 -16.84 -12.47 -5.51
CA THR A 319 -17.39 -13.05 -6.73
C THR A 319 -18.72 -13.76 -6.47
N TRP A 320 -19.56 -13.91 -7.50
CA TRP A 320 -20.81 -14.66 -7.36
C TRP A 320 -20.61 -16.09 -6.86
N PRO A 321 -19.57 -16.85 -7.26
CA PRO A 321 -19.27 -18.16 -6.68
C PRO A 321 -18.93 -18.15 -5.18
N ASP A 322 -18.55 -17.01 -4.60
CA ASP A 322 -18.29 -16.88 -3.17
C ASP A 322 -19.57 -16.63 -2.36
N TYR A 323 -20.61 -16.11 -3.00
CA TYR A 323 -21.89 -15.77 -2.39
C TYR A 323 -22.92 -16.89 -2.66
N ARG A 324 -23.38 -17.55 -1.59
CA ARG A 324 -24.34 -18.68 -1.66
C ARG A 324 -23.90 -19.73 -2.70
N SER A 325 -22.67 -20.19 -2.56
CA SER A 325 -22.09 -21.18 -3.46
C SER A 325 -22.86 -22.52 -3.40
N LYS A 326 -22.75 -23.35 -4.43
CA LYS A 326 -23.37 -24.70 -4.42
C LYS A 326 -22.94 -25.56 -3.22
N LYS A 327 -21.70 -25.39 -2.75
CA LYS A 327 -21.14 -26.14 -1.61
C LYS A 327 -21.58 -25.56 -0.26
N TRP A 328 -21.83 -24.26 -0.22
CA TRP A 328 -22.17 -23.51 1.00
C TRP A 328 -23.27 -22.49 0.67
N PRO A 329 -24.52 -22.95 0.47
CA PRO A 329 -25.63 -22.09 0.07
C PRO A 329 -26.08 -21.14 1.17
N HIS A 330 -25.74 -21.45 2.42
CA HIS A 330 -26.13 -20.71 3.63
C HIS A 330 -25.03 -19.75 4.13
N ALA A 331 -24.00 -19.46 3.33
CA ALA A 331 -22.88 -18.62 3.74
C ALA A 331 -22.29 -17.82 2.57
N VAL A 332 -21.54 -16.77 2.91
CA VAL A 332 -20.64 -16.08 1.97
C VAL A 332 -19.18 -16.29 2.38
N ARG A 333 -18.35 -16.59 1.38
CA ARG A 333 -16.89 -16.74 1.54
C ARG A 333 -16.19 -15.43 1.25
N ILE A 334 -15.27 -15.04 2.11
CA ILE A 334 -14.59 -13.76 2.01
C ILE A 334 -13.08 -13.93 2.15
N GLU A 335 -12.32 -13.47 1.15
CA GLU A 335 -10.87 -13.36 1.24
C GLU A 335 -10.42 -11.92 1.51
N HIS A 336 -9.84 -11.68 2.69
CA HIS A 336 -9.19 -10.41 3.00
C HIS A 336 -7.82 -10.30 2.33
N HIS A 337 -7.80 -9.81 1.10
CA HIS A 337 -6.62 -9.76 0.23
C HIS A 337 -5.33 -9.15 0.85
N LYS A 338 -5.45 -8.21 1.79
CA LYS A 338 -4.27 -7.63 2.47
C LYS A 338 -3.53 -8.67 3.33
N ASN A 339 -4.28 -9.55 3.99
CA ASN A 339 -3.75 -10.48 4.98
C ASN A 339 -3.92 -11.95 4.58
N LYS A 340 -4.55 -12.21 3.43
CA LYS A 340 -4.94 -13.53 2.90
C LYS A 340 -5.76 -14.37 3.89
N ALA A 341 -6.48 -13.70 4.80
CA ALA A 341 -7.36 -14.36 5.75
C ALA A 341 -8.68 -14.70 5.04
N LEU A 342 -9.10 -15.95 5.16
CA LEU A 342 -10.40 -16.42 4.72
C LEU A 342 -11.38 -16.37 5.89
N VAL A 343 -12.52 -15.73 5.68
CA VAL A 343 -13.59 -15.59 6.67
C VAL A 343 -14.89 -16.08 6.03
N TRP A 344 -15.69 -16.78 6.82
CA TRP A 344 -17.02 -17.21 6.44
C TRP A 344 -18.03 -16.41 7.23
N HIS A 345 -19.03 -15.87 6.54
CA HIS A 345 -20.19 -15.24 7.17
C HIS A 345 -21.41 -16.14 6.92
N PRO A 346 -21.99 -16.75 7.97
CA PRO A 346 -23.27 -17.45 7.86
C PRO A 346 -24.36 -16.46 7.44
N LEU A 347 -25.18 -16.80 6.45
CA LEU A 347 -26.26 -15.94 5.95
C LEU A 347 -27.61 -16.31 6.56
N GLU A 348 -27.77 -17.57 6.96
CA GLU A 348 -28.97 -18.09 7.58
C GLU A 348 -28.64 -19.27 8.50
N GLU A 349 -29.56 -19.55 9.42
CA GLU A 349 -29.53 -20.68 10.32
C GLU A 349 -30.90 -21.35 10.32
N SER A 350 -30.92 -22.69 10.44
CA SER A 350 -32.14 -23.45 10.64
C SER A 350 -32.29 -23.76 12.13
N VAL A 351 -33.37 -23.24 12.73
CA VAL A 351 -33.72 -23.47 14.14
C VAL A 351 -35.12 -24.07 14.16
N ASP A 352 -35.26 -25.26 14.74
CA ASP A 352 -36.55 -25.96 14.87
C ASP A 352 -37.36 -26.12 13.56
N GLY A 353 -36.67 -26.19 12.41
CA GLY A 353 -37.28 -26.31 11.09
C GLY A 353 -37.54 -24.98 10.39
N ASP A 354 -37.46 -23.85 11.10
CA ASP A 354 -37.59 -22.51 10.54
C ASP A 354 -36.22 -21.97 10.09
N ILE A 355 -36.21 -21.22 8.98
CA ILE A 355 -34.99 -20.60 8.44
C ILE A 355 -34.96 -19.12 8.85
N ILE A 356 -34.00 -18.78 9.71
CA ILE A 356 -33.73 -17.40 10.10
C ILE A 356 -32.68 -16.82 9.16
N LYS A 357 -33.04 -15.78 8.39
CA LYS A 357 -32.11 -15.06 7.50
C LYS A 357 -31.50 -13.87 8.22
N PHE A 358 -30.20 -13.89 8.44
CA PHE A 358 -29.49 -12.83 9.16
C PHE A 358 -29.33 -11.54 8.34
N TYR A 359 -29.32 -11.65 7.00
CA TYR A 359 -29.00 -10.54 6.09
C TYR A 359 -30.11 -10.27 5.07
N ALA A 360 -31.37 -10.54 5.39
CA ALA A 360 -32.47 -10.49 4.42
C ALA A 360 -32.54 -9.18 3.60
N GLU A 361 -32.44 -8.02 4.25
CA GLU A 361 -32.45 -6.72 3.57
C GLU A 361 -31.18 -6.48 2.73
N ALA A 362 -30.02 -6.92 3.20
CA ALA A 362 -28.78 -6.85 2.43
C ALA A 362 -28.88 -7.69 1.15
N GLU A 363 -29.41 -8.90 1.25
CA GLU A 363 -29.61 -9.79 0.11
C GLU A 363 -30.62 -9.22 -0.89
N ASP A 364 -31.64 -8.51 -0.42
CA ASP A 364 -32.58 -7.78 -1.26
C ASP A 364 -31.89 -6.66 -2.05
N VAL A 365 -31.06 -5.83 -1.39
CA VAL A 365 -30.21 -4.84 -2.07
C VAL A 365 -29.31 -5.50 -3.13
N LEU A 366 -28.71 -6.65 -2.81
CA LEU A 366 -27.84 -7.38 -3.73
C LEU A 366 -28.61 -8.00 -4.91
N SER A 367 -29.90 -8.29 -4.77
CA SER A 367 -30.73 -8.86 -5.84
C SER A 367 -30.89 -7.91 -7.04
N HIS A 368 -30.74 -6.61 -6.81
CA HIS A 368 -30.81 -5.56 -7.82
C HIS A 368 -29.54 -5.46 -8.68
N LEU A 369 -28.46 -6.16 -8.32
CA LEU A 369 -27.21 -6.13 -9.10
C LEU A 369 -27.34 -6.89 -10.42
N PRO A 370 -26.93 -6.30 -11.55
CA PRO A 370 -26.84 -7.03 -12.80
C PRO A 370 -25.66 -8.02 -12.76
N LYS A 371 -25.90 -9.29 -13.10
CA LYS A 371 -24.86 -10.32 -13.23
C LYS A 371 -24.08 -10.16 -14.54
N LEU A 372 -23.15 -9.19 -14.57
CA LEU A 372 -22.38 -8.84 -15.76
C LEU A 372 -21.11 -9.68 -15.98
N GLY A 373 -20.68 -10.45 -14.98
CA GLY A 373 -19.47 -11.27 -15.02
C GLY A 373 -19.26 -12.03 -13.70
N ILE A 374 -18.04 -12.52 -13.46
CA ILE A 374 -17.69 -13.30 -12.26
C ILE A 374 -17.68 -12.41 -10.99
N PRO A 375 -17.01 -11.24 -10.99
CA PRO A 375 -17.14 -10.29 -9.87
C PRO A 375 -18.58 -9.81 -9.67
N MET A 376 -18.99 -9.61 -8.41
CA MET A 376 -20.32 -9.08 -8.11
C MET A 376 -20.48 -7.62 -8.54
N ILE A 377 -19.44 -6.80 -8.31
CA ILE A 377 -19.48 -5.36 -8.55
C ILE A 377 -18.78 -5.03 -9.87
N MET A 378 -19.58 -4.90 -10.93
CA MET A 378 -19.11 -4.53 -12.27
C MET A 378 -19.99 -3.43 -12.86
N ARG A 379 -19.44 -2.62 -13.77
CA ARG A 379 -20.23 -1.72 -14.61
C ARG A 379 -20.20 -2.14 -16.07
N ARG A 380 -21.26 -1.79 -16.79
CA ARG A 380 -21.28 -1.84 -18.25
C ARG A 380 -20.25 -0.86 -18.81
N ILE A 381 -19.61 -1.26 -19.90
CA ILE A 381 -18.66 -0.40 -20.63
C ILE A 381 -19.46 0.59 -21.48
N GLU A 382 -19.08 1.86 -21.43
CA GLU A 382 -19.70 2.91 -22.25
C GLU A 382 -19.09 2.93 -23.67
N ARG A 383 -19.85 3.44 -24.65
CA ARG A 383 -19.43 3.48 -26.06
C ARG A 383 -18.13 4.28 -26.21
N GLY A 384 -17.07 3.65 -26.70
CA GLY A 384 -15.74 4.26 -26.89
C GLY A 384 -14.71 3.93 -25.80
N GLU A 385 -15.10 3.23 -24.74
CA GLU A 385 -14.16 2.55 -23.84
C GLU A 385 -13.76 1.17 -24.42
N CYS A 386 -12.65 0.60 -23.94
CA CYS A 386 -11.99 -0.64 -24.40
C CYS A 386 -12.92 -1.85 -24.73
N ASN A 387 -12.40 -2.82 -25.50
CA ASN A 387 -13.13 -4.02 -25.92
C ASN A 387 -13.72 -4.81 -24.73
N GLY A 388 -15.04 -5.06 -24.77
CA GLY A 388 -15.77 -5.88 -23.78
C GLY A 388 -17.20 -5.40 -23.54
N LYS A 389 -17.98 -6.15 -22.74
CA LYS A 389 -19.36 -5.78 -22.34
C LYS A 389 -19.43 -5.13 -20.95
N ALA A 390 -18.51 -5.47 -20.06
CA ALA A 390 -18.47 -4.99 -18.68
C ALA A 390 -17.03 -4.95 -18.15
N LYS A 391 -16.77 -4.10 -17.16
CA LYS A 391 -15.48 -4.03 -16.45
C LYS A 391 -15.66 -3.75 -14.96
N VAL A 392 -14.64 -4.09 -14.20
CA VAL A 392 -14.54 -3.78 -12.77
C VAL A 392 -14.41 -2.27 -12.58
N TRP A 393 -14.96 -1.77 -11.49
CA TRP A 393 -14.86 -0.37 -11.11
C TRP A 393 -13.44 -0.01 -10.68
N SER A 394 -13.00 1.22 -10.99
CA SER A 394 -11.86 1.79 -10.29
C SER A 394 -12.34 2.35 -8.95
N TYR A 395 -11.51 2.21 -7.90
CA TYR A 395 -11.84 2.75 -6.59
C TYR A 395 -12.17 4.26 -6.60
N PRO A 396 -11.38 5.13 -7.27
CA PRO A 396 -11.73 6.56 -7.37
C PRO A 396 -13.02 6.80 -8.17
N GLY A 397 -13.30 5.96 -9.17
CA GLY A 397 -14.54 6.05 -9.94
C GLY A 397 -15.76 5.76 -9.08
N MET A 398 -15.71 4.70 -8.28
CA MET A 398 -16.77 4.36 -7.34
C MET A 398 -16.94 5.44 -6.26
N GLU A 399 -15.85 5.94 -5.67
CA GLU A 399 -15.93 7.02 -4.66
C GLU A 399 -16.60 8.28 -5.23
N LYS A 400 -16.29 8.64 -6.49
CA LYS A 400 -16.94 9.78 -7.15
C LYS A 400 -18.45 9.57 -7.27
N VAL A 401 -18.90 8.37 -7.63
CA VAL A 401 -20.33 8.03 -7.68
C VAL A 401 -20.96 8.14 -6.30
N VAL A 402 -20.33 7.56 -5.27
CA VAL A 402 -20.82 7.66 -3.88
C VAL A 402 -20.95 9.12 -3.42
N GLN A 403 -19.97 9.96 -3.73
CA GLN A 403 -20.02 11.40 -3.41
C GLN A 403 -21.14 12.14 -4.14
N GLN A 404 -21.49 11.72 -5.36
CA GLN A 404 -22.64 12.27 -6.09
C GLN A 404 -23.96 11.78 -5.48
N MET A 405 -24.07 10.48 -5.20
CA MET A 405 -25.27 9.88 -4.65
C MET A 405 -25.62 10.41 -3.26
N ARG A 406 -24.64 10.56 -2.36
CA ARG A 406 -24.90 11.11 -1.01
C ARG A 406 -25.40 12.56 -1.02
N LYS A 407 -25.18 13.31 -2.11
CA LYS A 407 -25.71 14.68 -2.28
C LYS A 407 -27.12 14.69 -2.85
N LYS A 408 -27.49 13.64 -3.59
CA LYS A 408 -28.82 13.48 -4.20
C LYS A 408 -29.84 12.89 -3.23
N ILE A 409 -29.38 11.96 -2.39
CA ILE A 409 -30.25 11.21 -1.48
C ILE A 409 -30.44 12.03 -0.19
N GLU A 410 -31.69 12.36 0.12
CA GLU A 410 -32.03 13.19 1.27
C GLU A 410 -31.75 12.49 2.61
N GLY A 411 -31.11 13.21 3.53
CA GLY A 411 -30.80 12.72 4.88
C GLY A 411 -29.66 11.69 4.96
N VAL A 412 -28.82 11.60 3.92
CA VAL A 412 -27.49 10.95 4.02
C VAL A 412 -26.46 12.01 4.40
N SER A 413 -25.55 11.68 5.33
CA SER A 413 -24.54 12.61 5.81
C SER A 413 -23.52 12.99 4.73
N GLY A 414 -23.04 14.23 4.77
CA GLY A 414 -21.88 14.66 3.98
C GLY A 414 -20.59 13.89 4.32
N LEU A 415 -20.55 13.21 5.48
CA LEU A 415 -19.44 12.36 5.92
C LEU A 415 -19.58 10.89 5.47
N PHE A 416 -20.67 10.54 4.79
CA PHE A 416 -20.88 9.19 4.29
C PHE A 416 -19.79 8.81 3.29
N THR A 417 -19.10 7.71 3.58
CA THR A 417 -18.08 7.10 2.72
C THR A 417 -18.12 5.59 2.88
N LEU A 418 -17.68 4.84 1.86
CA LEU A 418 -17.63 3.37 1.93
C LEU A 418 -16.73 2.86 3.07
N ASP A 419 -15.65 3.60 3.36
CA ASP A 419 -14.78 3.29 4.49
C ASP A 419 -15.48 3.54 5.84
N ALA A 420 -16.31 4.59 5.92
CA ALA A 420 -17.17 4.82 7.08
C ALA A 420 -18.23 3.71 7.25
N CYS A 421 -18.77 3.11 6.17
CA CYS A 421 -19.65 1.93 6.24
C CYS A 421 -18.99 0.77 6.97
N ARG A 422 -17.74 0.45 6.61
CA ARG A 422 -16.97 -0.59 7.31
C ARG A 422 -16.75 -0.24 8.79
N HIS A 423 -16.45 1.02 9.09
CA HIS A 423 -16.33 1.49 10.47
C HIS A 423 -17.66 1.40 11.24
N GLY A 424 -18.78 1.68 10.58
CA GLY A 424 -20.14 1.56 11.10
C GLY A 424 -20.45 0.13 11.55
N GLY A 425 -20.36 -0.84 10.64
CA GLY A 425 -20.65 -2.23 10.95
C GLY A 425 -19.77 -2.79 12.08
N MET A 426 -18.48 -2.44 12.11
CA MET A 426 -17.58 -2.84 13.21
C MET A 426 -17.89 -2.15 14.54
N THR A 427 -18.51 -0.98 14.52
CA THR A 427 -18.96 -0.29 15.73
C THR A 427 -20.25 -0.92 16.25
N GLU A 428 -21.18 -1.26 15.36
CA GLU A 428 -22.42 -1.95 15.69
C GLU A 428 -22.15 -3.29 16.40
N LEU A 429 -21.14 -4.06 15.96
CA LEU A 429 -20.75 -5.30 16.65
C LEU A 429 -20.38 -5.08 18.13
N GLU A 430 -19.68 -4.00 18.45
CA GLU A 430 -19.30 -3.70 19.84
C GLU A 430 -20.47 -3.17 20.66
N GLU A 431 -21.38 -2.44 20.02
CA GLU A 431 -22.62 -1.96 20.63
C GLU A 431 -23.59 -3.11 20.91
N ALA A 432 -23.55 -4.16 20.10
CA ALA A 432 -24.20 -5.46 20.34
C ALA A 432 -23.47 -6.34 21.37
N GLU A 433 -22.48 -5.79 22.08
CA GLU A 433 -21.76 -6.43 23.18
C GLU A 433 -20.96 -7.71 22.80
N LEU A 434 -20.57 -7.85 21.53
CA LEU A 434 -19.72 -8.96 21.12
C LEU A 434 -18.36 -8.90 21.83
N THR A 435 -17.80 -10.09 22.08
CA THR A 435 -16.40 -10.20 22.52
C THR A 435 -15.43 -9.79 21.40
N ASP A 436 -14.22 -9.32 21.76
CA ASP A 436 -13.15 -9.04 20.78
C ASP A 436 -12.87 -10.24 19.87
N GLY A 437 -12.99 -11.47 20.40
CA GLY A 437 -12.85 -12.70 19.63
C GLY A 437 -13.91 -12.86 18.54
N GLN A 438 -15.19 -12.66 18.88
CA GLN A 438 -16.31 -12.74 17.93
C GLN A 438 -16.21 -11.64 16.87
N GLY A 439 -15.97 -10.39 17.26
CA GLY A 439 -15.82 -9.28 16.32
C GLY A 439 -14.63 -9.45 15.37
N ARG A 440 -13.53 -10.04 15.86
CA ARG A 440 -12.37 -10.39 15.02
C ARG A 440 -12.63 -11.56 14.08
N ALA A 441 -13.40 -12.56 14.51
CA ALA A 441 -13.78 -13.70 13.66
C ALA A 441 -14.55 -13.23 12.42
N LEU A 442 -15.52 -12.32 12.60
CA LEU A 442 -16.28 -11.73 11.49
C LEU A 442 -15.47 -10.76 10.64
N SER A 443 -14.60 -9.94 11.25
CA SER A 443 -13.89 -8.87 10.53
C SER A 443 -12.54 -9.29 9.91
N GLY A 444 -12.05 -10.50 10.21
CA GLY A 444 -10.77 -11.03 9.72
C GLY A 444 -9.52 -10.40 10.34
N HIS A 445 -9.64 -9.71 11.48
CA HIS A 445 -8.51 -9.09 12.16
C HIS A 445 -7.75 -10.09 13.04
N LYS A 446 -6.43 -10.21 12.81
CA LYS A 446 -5.55 -11.11 13.57
C LYS A 446 -5.17 -10.60 14.96
N THR A 447 -5.24 -9.29 15.19
CA THR A 447 -4.82 -8.67 16.46
C THR A 447 -5.85 -7.68 16.95
N SER A 448 -6.04 -7.61 18.27
CA SER A 448 -6.98 -6.69 18.90
C SER A 448 -6.60 -5.22 18.66
N GLN A 449 -5.30 -4.90 18.55
CA GLN A 449 -4.85 -3.55 18.21
C GLN A 449 -5.33 -3.10 16.82
N ALA A 450 -5.34 -4.00 15.84
CA ALA A 450 -5.83 -3.67 14.50
C ALA A 450 -7.35 -3.50 14.49
N TYR A 451 -8.06 -4.32 15.26
CA TYR A 451 -9.51 -4.28 15.41
C TYR A 451 -10.00 -3.00 16.13
N ARG A 452 -9.36 -2.62 17.24
CA ARG A 452 -9.68 -1.42 18.05
C ARG A 452 -9.65 -0.10 17.26
N GLY A 453 -8.89 -0.02 16.17
CA GLY A 453 -8.88 1.17 15.31
C GLY A 453 -10.20 1.40 14.55
N TYR A 454 -11.01 0.34 14.42
CA TYR A 454 -12.27 0.37 13.69
C TYR A 454 -13.48 0.50 14.62
N ALA A 455 -13.56 -0.37 15.62
CA ALA A 455 -14.52 -0.37 16.70
C ALA A 455 -14.44 0.94 17.51
N LYS A 456 -15.43 1.83 17.34
CA LYS A 456 -15.41 3.13 18.03
C LYS A 456 -15.76 2.97 19.51
N GLU A 457 -15.17 3.84 20.32
CA GLU A 457 -15.53 4.00 21.72
C GLU A 457 -16.78 4.91 21.76
N THR A 458 -17.96 4.31 21.84
CA THR A 458 -19.26 5.00 21.88
C THR A 458 -19.85 5.02 23.29
N MET A 459 -20.76 5.97 23.53
CA MET A 459 -21.48 6.04 24.82
C MET A 459 -22.30 4.78 25.07
N GLN A 460 -22.90 4.18 24.03
CA GLN A 460 -23.66 2.94 24.16
C GLN A 460 -22.80 1.79 24.68
N ARG A 461 -21.59 1.63 24.12
CA ARG A 461 -20.61 0.66 24.62
C ARG A 461 -20.24 0.90 26.09
N ALA A 462 -20.01 2.16 26.48
CA ALA A 462 -19.70 2.51 27.86
C ALA A 462 -20.90 2.26 28.80
N LEU A 463 -22.12 2.51 28.32
CA LEU A 463 -23.36 2.32 29.04
C LEU A 463 -23.66 0.84 29.26
N ALA A 464 -23.44 -0.02 28.26
CA ALA A 464 -23.50 -1.48 28.38
C ALA A 464 -22.58 -1.99 29.51
N ALA A 465 -21.31 -1.58 29.50
CA ALA A 465 -20.36 -1.92 30.56
C ALA A 465 -20.81 -1.38 31.93
N THR A 466 -21.37 -0.17 31.97
CA THR A 466 -21.90 0.45 33.19
C THR A 466 -23.12 -0.29 33.73
N ARG A 467 -24.04 -0.74 32.86
CA ARG A 467 -25.19 -1.59 33.22
C ARG A 467 -24.73 -2.91 33.82
N LYS A 468 -23.73 -3.56 33.22
CA LYS A 468 -23.15 -4.80 33.77
C LYS A 468 -22.54 -4.58 35.16
N ARG A 469 -21.81 -3.47 35.35
CA ARG A 469 -21.28 -3.08 36.67
C ARG A 469 -22.39 -2.85 37.69
N HIS A 470 -23.44 -2.15 37.31
CA HIS A 470 -24.59 -1.87 38.18
C HIS A 470 -25.35 -3.15 38.57
N ALA A 471 -25.61 -4.03 37.59
CA ALA A 471 -26.24 -5.33 37.84
C ALA A 471 -25.41 -6.21 38.79
N HIS A 472 -24.08 -6.20 38.66
CA HIS A 472 -23.20 -6.92 39.57
C HIS A 472 -23.31 -6.41 41.02
N LEU A 473 -23.34 -5.09 41.22
CA LEU A 473 -23.51 -4.50 42.56
C LEU A 473 -24.87 -4.85 43.18
N LEU A 474 -25.95 -4.83 42.39
CA LEU A 474 -27.27 -5.23 42.86
C LEU A 474 -27.30 -6.70 43.26
N ALA A 475 -26.69 -7.59 42.47
CA ALA A 475 -26.59 -9.01 42.78
C ALA A 475 -25.77 -9.26 44.06
N GLN A 476 -24.67 -8.53 44.26
CA GLN A 476 -23.89 -8.60 45.51
C GLN A 476 -24.73 -8.16 46.71
N LYS A 477 -25.43 -7.03 46.61
CA LYS A 477 -26.29 -6.54 47.68
C LYS A 477 -27.39 -7.55 48.03
N GLN A 478 -28.01 -8.18 47.04
CA GLN A 478 -29.01 -9.24 47.27
C GLN A 478 -28.42 -10.46 48.00
N LEU A 479 -27.18 -10.84 47.69
CA LEU A 479 -26.48 -11.92 48.38
C LEU A 479 -26.14 -11.54 49.83
N ASP A 480 -25.71 -10.30 50.06
CA ASP A 480 -25.44 -9.79 51.41
C ASP A 480 -26.73 -9.74 52.25
N ASP A 481 -27.82 -9.20 51.70
CA ASP A 481 -29.14 -9.15 52.35
C ASP A 481 -29.68 -10.57 52.67
N GLN A 482 -29.43 -11.56 51.79
CA GLN A 482 -29.80 -12.96 52.02
C GLN A 482 -28.95 -13.62 53.11
N ASN A 483 -27.65 -13.32 53.17
CA ASN A 483 -26.75 -13.84 54.19
C ASN A 483 -27.09 -13.26 55.57
N ASP A 484 -27.38 -11.95 55.65
CA ASP A 484 -27.78 -11.28 56.89
C ASP A 484 -29.14 -11.83 57.42
N GLY A 485 -30.08 -12.10 56.50
CA GLY A 485 -31.37 -12.74 56.82
C GLY A 485 -31.27 -14.21 57.25
N THR A 486 -30.24 -14.95 56.81
CA THR A 486 -30.02 -16.33 57.27
C THR A 486 -29.23 -16.41 58.58
N SER A 487 -28.40 -15.41 58.89
CA SER A 487 -27.80 -15.29 60.22
C SER A 487 -28.84 -14.96 61.29
N SER A 488 -29.77 -14.04 61.03
CA SER A 488 -30.80 -13.65 62.01
C SER A 488 -31.76 -14.80 62.35
N VAL A 489 -32.19 -15.59 61.37
CA VAL A 489 -33.05 -16.77 61.59
C VAL A 489 -32.30 -17.89 62.32
N ARG A 490 -31.00 -18.06 62.09
CA ARG A 490 -30.17 -19.02 62.85
C ARG A 490 -29.94 -18.58 64.29
N ASP A 491 -29.82 -17.28 64.52
CA ASP A 491 -29.61 -16.73 65.87
C ASP A 491 -30.92 -16.73 66.69
N GLU A 492 -32.08 -16.49 66.07
CA GLU A 492 -33.39 -16.69 66.73
C GLU A 492 -33.67 -18.17 67.04
N ALA A 493 -33.38 -19.09 66.12
CA ALA A 493 -33.53 -20.54 66.37
C ALA A 493 -32.59 -21.05 67.48
N LYS A 494 -31.42 -20.43 67.66
CA LYS A 494 -30.51 -20.72 68.78
C LYS A 494 -30.99 -20.12 70.10
N LEU A 495 -31.59 -18.92 70.09
CA LEU A 495 -32.18 -18.30 71.28
C LEU A 495 -33.40 -19.10 71.78
N ASP A 496 -34.27 -19.53 70.87
CA ASP A 496 -35.44 -20.35 71.21
C ASP A 496 -35.07 -21.73 71.76
N ASN A 497 -33.98 -22.32 71.28
CA ASN A 497 -33.50 -23.62 71.77
C ASN A 497 -32.77 -23.50 73.13
N ALA A 498 -32.09 -22.38 73.38
CA ALA A 498 -31.47 -22.09 74.69
C ALA A 498 -32.52 -21.83 75.79
N THR A 499 -33.63 -21.17 75.44
CA THR A 499 -34.70 -20.82 76.39
C THR A 499 -35.53 -22.04 76.83
N ARG A 500 -35.59 -23.11 76.02
CA ARG A 500 -36.30 -24.37 76.38
C ARG A 500 -35.51 -25.28 77.33
N HIS A 501 -34.21 -25.07 77.53
CA HIS A 501 -33.37 -25.93 78.36
C HIS A 501 -33.11 -25.41 79.79
N THR A 502 -33.68 -24.27 80.18
CA THR A 502 -33.60 -23.75 81.56
C THR A 502 -34.97 -23.79 82.23
N SER A 503 -35.44 -24.97 82.61
CA SER A 503 -36.46 -25.15 83.66
C SER A 503 -35.86 -25.98 84.79
N PRO A 504 -35.93 -25.53 86.06
CA PRO A 504 -35.21 -26.18 87.15
C PRO A 504 -35.91 -27.47 87.58
N ILE A 505 -35.18 -28.59 87.52
CA ILE A 505 -35.60 -29.88 88.07
C ILE A 505 -35.60 -29.79 89.60
N SER A 506 -36.78 -29.88 90.20
CA SER A 506 -37.01 -30.05 91.63
C SER A 506 -36.49 -31.42 92.08
N LYS A 507 -35.51 -31.43 93.00
CA LYS A 507 -35.06 -32.62 93.72
C LYS A 507 -35.95 -32.85 94.94
N ALA A 508 -36.70 -33.96 94.92
CA ALA A 508 -37.29 -34.58 96.10
C ALA A 508 -36.59 -35.92 96.33
N GLY A 509 -36.26 -36.23 97.60
CA GLY A 509 -36.01 -37.61 98.02
C GLY A 509 -34.90 -37.83 99.05
N GLY A 510 -35.28 -37.83 100.33
CA GLY A 510 -34.97 -38.93 101.25
C GLY A 510 -33.67 -38.88 102.08
N SER A 511 -33.83 -38.75 103.40
CA SER A 511 -32.92 -39.38 104.37
C SER A 511 -33.74 -39.91 105.54
N GLN A 512 -33.71 -41.24 105.73
CA GLN A 512 -34.04 -41.91 106.99
C GLN A 512 -32.81 -41.87 107.89
N THR A 513 -32.97 -41.36 109.10
CA THR A 513 -32.67 -41.95 110.43
C THR A 513 -32.71 -40.84 111.46
#